data_AF-A0A8T7FTM6-F1
#
_entry.id   AF-A0A8T7FTM6-F1
#
_cell.length_a   1.000
_cell.length_b   1.000
_cell.length_c   1.000
_cell.angle_alpha   90.00
_cell.angle_beta   90.00
_cell.angle_gamma   90.00
#
_symmetry.space_group_name_H-M   'P 1'
#
loop_
_entity.id
_entity.type
_entity.pdbx_description
1 polymer ?
#
loop_
_entity_poly.entity_id
_entity_poly.type
_entity_poly.pdbx_seq_one_letter_code
_entity_poly.pdbx_strand_id
1 'polypeptide(L)' 'MGDEIPAKFGVTLQARVPHHAEIRLVKDGQAIQTWKNQLACTHITTEPGVYRIEAYRNYLGKKRGWIYSNPIYVR' A
#
# COMPACT_ATOMS: atom_id res chain seq x y z
N MET A 1 5.28 -4.75 -15.38
CA MET A 1 4.43 -5.91 -15.03
C MET A 1 3.78 -5.61 -13.69
N GLY A 2 2.45 -5.49 -13.67
CA GLY A 2 1.63 -5.34 -12.48
C GLY A 2 0.45 -6.31 -12.57
N ASP A 3 -0.34 -6.41 -11.52
CA ASP A 3 -1.49 -7.32 -11.46
C ASP A 3 -2.79 -6.56 -11.77
N GLU A 4 -3.74 -7.19 -12.47
CA GLU A 4 -5.02 -6.59 -12.84
C GLU A 4 -6.18 -7.31 -12.15
N ILE A 5 -7.01 -6.57 -11.41
CA ILE A 5 -8.14 -7.14 -10.65
C ILE A 5 -9.44 -6.40 -11.02
N PRO A 6 -10.51 -7.13 -11.41
CA PRO A 6 -11.81 -6.51 -11.68
C PRO A 6 -12.48 -6.01 -10.38
N ALA A 7 -12.94 -4.77 -10.37
CA ALA A 7 -13.55 -4.10 -9.21
C ALA A 7 -14.98 -4.58 -8.87
N LYS A 8 -15.55 -5.52 -9.64
CA LYS A 8 -16.98 -5.88 -9.65
C LYS A 8 -17.58 -6.28 -8.30
N PHE A 9 -16.79 -6.70 -7.31
CA PHE A 9 -17.29 -7.11 -5.98
C PHE A 9 -16.54 -6.45 -4.80
N GLY A 10 -15.81 -5.37 -5.05
CA GLY A 10 -14.89 -4.79 -4.07
C GLY A 10 -13.61 -5.63 -3.94
N VAL A 11 -12.48 -4.95 -4.04
CA VAL A 11 -11.16 -5.56 -3.95
C VAL A 11 -10.63 -5.35 -2.54
N THR A 12 -10.16 -6.44 -1.92
CA THR A 12 -9.46 -6.36 -0.63
C THR A 12 -7.97 -6.34 -0.88
N LEU A 13 -7.35 -5.18 -0.68
CA LEU A 13 -5.91 -5.00 -0.74
C LEU A 13 -5.33 -5.32 0.64
N GLN A 14 -4.43 -6.30 0.70
CA GLN A 14 -3.72 -6.66 1.92
C GLN A 14 -2.22 -6.52 1.72
N ALA A 15 -1.55 -5.94 2.70
CA ALA A 15 -0.10 -5.85 2.72
C ALA A 15 0.44 -6.35 4.05
N ARG A 16 1.54 -7.09 4.00
CA ARG A 16 2.32 -7.52 5.16
C ARG A 16 3.77 -7.12 4.94
N VAL A 17 4.38 -6.56 5.97
CA VAL A 17 5.79 -6.13 5.95
C VAL A 17 6.57 -6.96 6.98
N PRO A 18 7.87 -7.21 6.75
CA PRO A 18 8.64 -8.08 7.63
C PRO A 18 8.99 -7.44 8.99
N HIS A 19 8.71 -6.15 9.19
CA HIS A 19 8.96 -5.45 10.45
C HIS A 19 8.06 -4.22 10.58
N HIS A 20 7.85 -3.73 11.80
CA HIS A 20 7.01 -2.57 12.06
C HIS A 20 7.50 -1.35 11.26
N ALA A 21 6.58 -0.77 10.49
CA ALA A 21 6.84 0.35 9.60
C ALA A 21 5.64 1.30 9.55
N GLU A 22 5.87 2.51 9.04
CA GLU A 22 4.79 3.34 8.54
C GLU A 22 4.43 2.86 7.13
N ILE A 23 3.23 2.33 6.96
CA ILE A 23 2.72 1.81 5.69
C ILE A 23 1.79 2.85 5.10
N ARG A 24 1.98 3.20 3.83
CA ARG A 24 1.11 4.11 3.07
C ARG A 24 0.48 3.37 1.91
N LEU A 25 -0.84 3.51 1.77
CA LEU A 25 -1.54 3.12 0.56
C LEU A 25 -1.65 4.34 -0.34
N VAL A 26 -1.11 4.20 -1.53
CA VAL A 26 -1.10 5.24 -2.57
C VAL A 26 -2.01 4.80 -3.70
N LYS A 27 -2.97 5.66 -4.06
CA LYS A 27 -3.85 5.50 -5.22
C LYS A 27 -3.53 6.62 -6.21
N ASP A 28 -3.20 6.26 -7.45
CA ASP A 28 -2.94 7.21 -8.55
C ASP A 28 -1.92 8.32 -8.19
N GLY A 29 -0.92 7.95 -7.38
CA GLY A 29 0.14 8.87 -6.91
C GLY A 29 -0.19 9.66 -5.65
N GLN A 30 -1.41 9.57 -5.10
CA GLN A 30 -1.80 10.20 -3.83
C GLN A 30 -1.92 9.19 -2.70
N ALA A 31 -1.38 9.53 -1.52
CA ALA A 31 -1.56 8.71 -0.32
C ALA A 31 -2.99 8.85 0.20
N ILE A 32 -3.78 7.79 0.05
CA ILE A 32 -5.18 7.74 0.52
C ILE A 32 -5.31 7.20 1.95
N GLN A 33 -4.32 6.44 2.42
CA GLN A 33 -4.31 5.92 3.78
C GLN A 33 -2.88 5.74 4.30
N THR A 34 -2.70 5.92 5.61
CA THR A 34 -1.41 5.72 6.28
C THR A 34 -1.62 5.03 7.62
N TRP A 35 -0.89 3.95 7.84
CA TRP A 35 -0.82 3.25 9.12
C TRP A 35 0.58 3.41 9.70
N LYS A 36 0.67 3.80 10.97
CA LYS A 36 1.96 3.97 11.66
C LYS A 36 2.26 2.73 12.51
N ASN A 37 3.51 2.30 12.50
CA ASN A 37 4.02 1.21 13.34
C ASN A 37 3.27 -0.12 13.18
N GLN A 38 2.90 -0.49 11.95
CA GLN A 38 2.15 -1.71 11.65
C GLN A 38 3.01 -2.77 10.96
N LEU A 39 2.62 -4.03 11.14
CA LEU A 39 3.16 -5.19 10.41
C LEU A 39 2.30 -5.60 9.21
N ALA A 40 1.03 -5.21 9.23
CA ALA A 40 0.10 -5.50 8.16
C ALA A 40 -0.97 -4.41 8.06
N CYS A 41 -1.56 -4.26 6.89
CA CYS A 41 -2.72 -3.41 6.69
C CYS A 41 -3.67 -4.04 5.66
N THR A 42 -4.95 -3.70 5.81
CA THR A 42 -6.01 -4.13 4.90
C THR A 42 -6.83 -2.91 4.50
N HIS A 43 -7.13 -2.79 3.21
CA HIS A 43 -7.99 -1.76 2.66
C HIS A 43 -8.95 -2.40 1.67
N ILE A 44 -10.24 -2.08 1.80
CA ILE A 44 -11.27 -2.56 0.89
C ILE A 44 -11.68 -1.38 0.02
N THR A 45 -11.63 -1.55 -1.30
CA THR A 45 -11.98 -0.51 -2.27
C THR A 45 -12.82 -1.09 -3.40
N THR A 46 -13.80 -0.33 -3.85
CA THR A 46 -14.57 -0.61 -5.07
C THR A 46 -14.18 0.33 -6.20
N GLU A 47 -13.27 1.26 -5.95
CA GLU A 47 -12.87 2.27 -6.91
C GLU A 47 -11.78 1.73 -7.84
N PRO A 48 -11.90 1.93 -9.16
CA PRO A 48 -10.79 1.67 -10.06
C PRO A 48 -9.66 2.67 -9.82
N GLY A 49 -8.45 2.25 -10.14
CA GLY A 49 -7.24 3.05 -9.98
C GLY A 49 -5.99 2.19 -9.81
N VAL A 50 -4.84 2.86 -9.76
CA VAL A 50 -3.54 2.21 -9.54
C VAL A 50 -3.17 2.31 -8.08
N TYR A 51 -3.15 1.17 -7.39
CA TYR A 51 -2.83 1.09 -5.98
C TYR A 51 -1.40 0.59 -5.77
N ARG A 52 -0.67 1.20 -4.85
CA ARG A 52 0.62 0.67 -4.36
C ARG A 52 0.80 0.91 -2.88
N ILE A 53 1.66 0.10 -2.28
CA ILE A 53 2.05 0.22 -0.88
C ILE A 53 3.47 0.77 -0.79
N GLU A 54 3.66 1.73 0.10
CA GLU A 54 4.96 2.28 0.44
C GLU A 54 5.19 2.11 1.94
N ALA A 55 6.21 1.34 2.31
CA ALA A 55 6.63 1.18 3.70
C ALA A 55 7.83 2.08 3.99
N TYR A 56 7.76 2.80 5.10
CA TYR A 56 8.79 3.69 5.60
C TYR A 56 9.22 3.24 7.00
N ARG A 57 10.53 3.31 7.27
CA ARG A 57 11.08 3.05 8.60
C ARG A 57 11.99 4.19 9.06
N ASN A 58 12.01 4.39 10.36
CA ASN A 58 12.99 5.27 10.99
C ASN A 58 14.29 4.50 11.13
N TYR A 59 15.36 4.99 10.50
CA TYR A 59 16.69 4.42 10.58
C TYR A 59 17.73 5.53 10.71
N LEU A 60 18.53 5.47 11.78
CA LEU A 60 19.50 6.50 12.17
C LEU A 60 18.88 7.90 12.27
N GLY A 61 17.76 8.02 13.00
CA GLY A 61 17.08 9.30 13.25
C GLY A 61 16.38 9.91 12.03
N LYS A 62 16.39 9.24 10.87
CA LYS A 62 15.72 9.70 9.64
C LYS A 62 14.70 8.70 9.16
N LYS A 63 13.59 9.21 8.63
CA LYS A 63 12.61 8.39 7.94
C LYS A 63 13.12 8.03 6.55
N ARG A 64 13.14 6.74 6.23
CA ARG A 64 13.62 6.20 4.96
C ARG A 64 12.57 5.32 4.32
N GLY A 65 12.46 5.39 2.99
CA GLY A 65 11.70 4.41 2.22
C GLY A 65 12.36 3.05 2.36
N TRP A 66 11.57 2.03 2.66
CA TRP A 66 12.06 0.66 2.88
C TRP A 66 11.53 -0.30 1.83
N ILE A 67 10.23 -0.29 1.56
CA ILE A 67 9.59 -1.18 0.59
C ILE A 67 8.65 -0.35 -0.28
N TYR A 68 8.76 -0.50 -1.59
CA TYR A 68 7.81 0.01 -2.57
C TYR A 68 7.25 -1.18 -3.33
N SER A 69 5.95 -1.43 -3.19
CA SER A 69 5.32 -2.53 -3.92
C SER A 69 5.16 -2.19 -5.39
N ASN A 70 5.00 -3.22 -6.22
CA ASN A 70 4.52 -3.04 -7.57
C ASN A 70 3.09 -2.46 -7.56
N PRO A 71 2.71 -1.71 -8.61
CA PRO A 71 1.35 -1.23 -8.78
C PRO A 71 0.38 -2.40 -9.02
N ILE A 72 -0.78 -2.32 -8.39
CA ILE A 72 -1.95 -3.17 -8.61
C ILE A 72 -2.99 -2.32 -9.31
N TYR A 73 -3.40 -2.75 -10.50
CA TYR A 73 -4.38 -2.06 -11.32
C TYR A 73 -5.76 -2.62 -11.02
N VAL A 74 -6.60 -1.81 -10.37
CA VAL A 74 -8.00 -2.14 -10.14
C VAL A 74 -8.80 -1.51 -11.29
N ARG A 75 -9.53 -2.34 -12.06
CA ARG A 75 -10.32 -1.91 -13.23
C ARG A 75 -11.79 -2.22 -13.08
#